data_AF-B0NHR9-F1
#
_entry.id   AF-B0NHR9-F1
#
_cell.length_a   1.000
_cell.length_b   1.000
_cell.length_c   1.000
_cell.angle_alpha   90.00
_cell.angle_beta   90.00
_cell.angle_gamma   90.00
#
_symmetry.space_group_name_H-M   'P 1'
#
loop_
_entity.id
_entity.type
_entity.pdbx_description
1 polymer ?
#
loop_
_entity_poly.entity_id
_entity_poly.type
_entity_poly.pdbx_seq_one_letter_code
_entity_poly.pdbx_strand_id
1 'polypeptide(L)'
;MGYRLIRDTLEHDYNISVNDKRVSRVCRKKKIQSHITHKYNCCTKPATDPAYIAENILNRDFKSDIPNEKWLTDVSTSKAFRQKIIDAGMIQRMSRVAKCIDNGPMEGFWVIMKREMYHGKKYKTKDELIEAIEEYIDYYTNKRVQRNLCVLTPQEIYEKRY
;
A
#
# COMPACT_ATOMS: atom_id res chain seq x y z
N MET A 1 -8.84 12.25 7.76
CA MET A 1 -7.94 11.38 8.56
C MET A 1 -8.76 10.64 9.62
N GLY A 2 -8.48 9.36 9.88
CA GLY A 2 -9.24 8.56 10.87
C GLY A 2 -8.74 8.75 12.31
N TYR A 3 -9.62 8.68 13.30
CA TYR A 3 -9.26 8.90 14.73
C TYR A 3 -8.18 7.93 15.24
N ARG A 4 -8.10 6.71 14.69
CA ARG A 4 -7.08 5.72 15.07
C ARG A 4 -5.70 6.20 14.67
N LEU A 5 -5.54 6.70 13.45
CA LEU A 5 -4.28 7.25 12.97
C LEU A 5 -3.89 8.49 13.77
N ILE A 6 -4.85 9.37 14.09
CA ILE A 6 -4.59 10.54 14.97
C ILE A 6 -4.06 10.09 16.35
N ARG A 7 -4.69 9.08 16.96
CA ARG A 7 -4.22 8.52 18.24
C ARG A 7 -2.79 8.01 18.11
N ASP A 8 -2.54 7.21 17.09
CA ASP A 8 -1.25 6.56 16.82
C ASP A 8 -0.15 7.61 16.62
N THR A 9 -0.43 8.68 15.86
CA THR A 9 0.47 9.83 15.69
C THR A 9 0.71 10.60 17.00
N LEU A 10 -0.31 10.79 17.84
CA LEU A 10 -0.15 11.43 19.15
C LEU A 10 0.80 10.64 20.07
N GLU A 11 0.69 9.32 20.03
CA GLU A 11 1.54 8.42 20.81
C GLU A 11 2.99 8.44 20.29
N HIS A 12 3.16 8.38 18.97
CA HIS A 12 4.49 8.34 18.34
C HIS A 12 5.25 9.67 18.38
N ASP A 13 4.66 10.74 17.85
CA ASP A 13 5.37 12.00 17.59
C ASP A 13 5.43 12.91 18.82
N TYR A 14 4.45 12.76 19.73
CA TYR A 14 4.26 13.65 20.87
C TYR A 14 4.33 12.93 22.22
N ASN A 15 4.49 11.61 22.23
CA ASN A 15 4.48 10.79 23.44
C ASN A 15 3.21 10.97 24.30
N ILE A 16 2.07 11.25 23.64
CA ILE A 16 0.77 11.47 24.29
C ILE A 16 -0.04 10.18 24.20
N SER A 17 -0.02 9.39 25.28
CA SER A 17 -0.85 8.18 25.39
C SER A 17 -2.30 8.54 25.72
N VAL A 18 -3.22 8.28 24.79
CA VAL A 18 -4.65 8.52 24.95
C VAL A 18 -5.50 7.39 24.39
N ASN A 19 -6.63 7.12 25.04
CA ASN A 19 -7.56 6.09 24.59
C ASN A 19 -8.24 6.47 23.26
N ASP A 20 -8.41 5.49 22.38
CA ASP A 20 -9.12 5.61 21.09
C ASP A 20 -10.47 6.33 21.20
N LYS A 21 -11.27 6.01 22.24
CA LYS A 21 -12.57 6.64 22.48
C LYS A 21 -12.46 8.14 22.77
N ARG A 22 -11.39 8.58 23.44
CA ARG A 22 -11.15 9.99 23.73
C ARG A 22 -10.91 10.77 22.45
N VAL A 23 -10.01 10.27 21.60
CA VAL A 23 -9.72 10.88 20.29
C VAL A 23 -10.96 10.88 19.42
N SER A 24 -11.70 9.76 19.36
CA SER A 24 -12.97 9.67 18.61
C SER A 24 -13.99 10.73 19.05
N ARG A 25 -14.18 10.95 20.37
CA ARG A 25 -15.07 11.99 20.89
C ARG A 25 -14.64 13.40 20.46
N VAL A 26 -13.33 13.69 20.50
CA VAL A 26 -12.79 14.98 20.05
C VAL A 26 -13.00 15.16 18.55
N CYS A 27 -12.68 14.16 17.73
CA CYS A 27 -12.91 14.20 16.28
C CYS A 27 -14.39 14.47 15.96
N ARG A 28 -15.34 13.81 16.65
CA ARG A 28 -16.77 14.06 16.48
C ARG A 28 -17.16 15.51 16.80
N LYS A 29 -16.71 16.04 17.94
CA LYS A 29 -16.95 17.44 18.33
C LYS A 29 -16.37 18.44 17.31
N LYS A 30 -15.24 18.12 16.70
CA LYS A 30 -14.55 18.93 15.69
C LYS A 30 -15.01 18.64 14.26
N LYS A 31 -16.00 17.76 14.05
CA LYS A 31 -16.49 17.32 12.74
C LYS A 31 -15.38 16.73 11.82
N ILE A 32 -14.35 16.14 12.42
CA ILE A 32 -13.28 15.44 11.70
C ILE A 32 -13.74 14.00 11.43
N GLN A 33 -13.82 13.61 10.16
CA GLN A 33 -14.28 12.30 9.74
C GLN A 33 -13.36 11.69 8.69
N SER A 34 -13.33 10.36 8.63
CA SER A 34 -12.69 9.64 7.52
C SER A 34 -13.63 9.58 6.33
N HIS A 35 -13.10 9.78 5.12
CA HIS A 35 -13.83 9.50 3.90
C HIS A 35 -14.01 7.97 3.79
N ILE A 36 -15.26 7.48 3.78
CA ILE A 36 -15.55 6.05 3.63
C ILE A 36 -15.93 5.80 2.18
N THR A 37 -15.17 4.93 1.51
CA THR A 37 -15.50 4.46 0.16
C THR A 37 -16.17 3.09 0.25
N HIS A 38 -17.09 2.81 -0.68
CA HIS A 38 -17.75 1.50 -0.77
C HIS A 38 -16.76 0.44 -1.28
N LYS A 39 -16.89 -0.80 -0.79
CA LYS A 39 -16.15 -1.94 -1.34
C LYS A 39 -16.82 -2.40 -2.63
N TYR A 40 -16.01 -2.62 -3.65
CA TYR A 40 -16.44 -3.31 -4.86
C TYR A 40 -16.39 -4.82 -4.62
N ASN A 41 -17.48 -5.53 -4.93
CA ASN A 41 -17.50 -6.99 -4.95
C ASN A 41 -17.09 -7.46 -6.36
N CYS A 42 -15.81 -7.36 -6.69
CA CYS A 42 -15.26 -7.91 -7.92
C CYS A 42 -14.15 -8.91 -7.60
N CYS A 43 -14.06 -9.96 -8.41
CA CYS A 43 -13.00 -10.96 -8.35
C CYS A 43 -12.33 -11.01 -9.72
N THR A 44 -11.00 -10.94 -9.74
CA THR A 44 -10.21 -11.05 -10.97
C THR A 44 -10.39 -12.45 -11.54
N LYS A 45 -10.92 -12.53 -12.76
CA LYS A 45 -11.02 -13.79 -13.51
C LYS A 45 -9.75 -13.97 -14.34
N PRO A 46 -9.18 -15.19 -14.41
CA PRO A 46 -8.08 -15.48 -15.32
C PRO A 46 -8.50 -15.22 -16.77
N ALA A 47 -7.56 -14.78 -17.60
CA ALA A 47 -7.78 -14.67 -19.04
C ALA A 47 -8.01 -16.07 -19.63
N THR A 48 -8.95 -16.18 -20.56
CA THR A 48 -9.30 -17.47 -21.19
C THR A 48 -8.18 -18.00 -22.09
N ASP A 49 -7.46 -17.10 -22.79
CA ASP A 49 -6.33 -17.44 -23.68
C ASP A 49 -5.16 -16.46 -23.46
N PRO A 50 -4.31 -16.70 -22.44
CA PRO A 50 -3.21 -15.79 -22.11
C PRO A 50 -2.02 -16.00 -23.06
N ALA A 51 -1.49 -14.91 -23.62
CA ALA A 51 -0.31 -14.94 -24.49
C ALA A 51 0.98 -15.46 -23.80
N TYR A 52 1.01 -15.41 -22.46
CA TYR A 52 2.08 -15.94 -21.62
C TYR A 52 1.50 -16.26 -20.24
N ILE A 53 2.07 -17.22 -19.52
CA ILE A 53 1.75 -17.47 -18.11
C ILE A 53 3.06 -17.46 -17.33
N ALA A 54 3.21 -16.50 -16.42
CA ALA A 54 4.36 -16.46 -15.52
C ALA A 54 4.41 -17.70 -14.61
N GLU A 55 5.61 -18.22 -14.41
CA GLU A 55 5.84 -19.37 -13.54
C GLU A 55 5.59 -19.02 -12.07
N ASN A 56 5.03 -19.97 -11.31
CA ASN A 56 4.83 -19.85 -9.87
C ASN A 56 6.15 -20.14 -9.12
N ILE A 57 7.16 -19.30 -9.34
CA ILE A 57 8.49 -19.42 -8.71
C ILE A 57 8.40 -19.09 -7.22
N LEU A 58 7.49 -18.18 -6.83
CA LEU A 58 7.37 -17.71 -5.45
C LEU A 58 6.85 -18.80 -4.51
N ASN A 59 5.95 -19.67 -4.99
CA ASN A 59 5.35 -20.75 -4.19
C ASN A 59 4.80 -20.31 -2.82
N ARG A 60 4.31 -19.07 -2.72
CA ARG A 60 3.85 -18.41 -1.49
C ARG A 60 4.92 -18.24 -0.39
N ASP A 61 6.19 -18.33 -0.75
CA ASP A 61 7.29 -17.95 0.12
C ASP A 61 7.59 -16.45 -0.03
N PHE A 62 6.89 -15.66 0.79
CA PHE A 62 7.03 -14.20 0.87
C PHE A 62 8.13 -13.73 1.82
N LYS A 63 8.83 -14.64 2.52
CA LYS A 63 9.90 -14.26 3.44
C LYS A 63 11.15 -13.87 2.66
N SER A 64 11.91 -12.91 3.18
CA SER A 64 13.11 -12.35 2.57
C SER A 64 14.06 -12.01 3.70
N ASP A 65 15.34 -12.33 3.56
CA ASP A 65 16.34 -12.06 4.61
C ASP A 65 16.90 -10.64 4.50
N ILE A 66 16.90 -10.09 3.29
CA ILE A 66 17.28 -8.69 3.01
C ILE A 66 16.24 -8.02 2.11
N PRO A 67 16.18 -6.67 2.10
CA PRO A 67 15.34 -5.94 1.17
C PRO A 67 15.70 -6.22 -0.28
N ASN A 68 14.74 -6.04 -1.20
CA ASN A 68 14.95 -6.12 -2.65
C ASN A 68 15.44 -7.47 -3.20
N GLU A 69 15.36 -8.55 -2.41
CA GLU A 69 15.69 -9.92 -2.84
C GLU A 69 14.58 -10.54 -3.71
N LYS A 70 13.33 -10.26 -3.35
CA LYS A 70 12.13 -10.80 -4.01
C LYS A 70 11.25 -9.67 -4.53
N TRP A 71 11.13 -9.59 -5.86
CA TRP A 71 10.26 -8.64 -6.54
C TRP A 71 9.00 -9.36 -7.03
N LEU A 72 7.85 -8.83 -6.64
CA LEU A 72 6.53 -9.32 -7.06
C LEU A 72 6.00 -8.46 -8.19
N THR A 73 5.22 -9.05 -9.09
CA THR A 73 4.53 -8.32 -10.15
C THR A 73 3.03 -8.57 -10.09
N ASP A 74 2.21 -7.72 -10.72
CA ASP A 74 0.75 -7.93 -10.78
C ASP A 74 0.28 -8.40 -12.17
N VAL A 75 1.17 -8.37 -13.17
CA VAL A 75 0.85 -8.70 -14.57
C VAL A 75 1.51 -10.02 -14.96
N SER A 76 0.72 -11.10 -15.06
CA SER A 76 1.22 -12.44 -15.37
C SER A 76 1.20 -12.81 -16.86
N THR A 77 0.49 -12.06 -17.70
CA THR A 77 0.15 -12.50 -19.07
C THR A 77 0.70 -11.64 -20.21
N SER A 78 1.38 -10.53 -19.91
CA SER A 78 1.90 -9.61 -20.92
C SER A 78 3.33 -9.94 -21.36
N LYS A 79 3.51 -10.25 -22.65
CA LYS A 79 4.84 -10.51 -23.24
C LYS A 79 5.74 -9.28 -23.22
N ALA A 80 5.20 -8.10 -23.53
CA ALA A 80 5.95 -6.85 -23.54
C ALA A 80 6.45 -6.47 -22.14
N PHE A 81 5.63 -6.70 -21.11
CA PHE A 81 6.03 -6.44 -19.73
C PHE A 81 7.12 -7.41 -19.26
N ARG A 82 6.96 -8.71 -19.57
CA ARG A 82 7.99 -9.72 -19.28
C ARG A 82 9.34 -9.36 -19.90
N GLN A 83 9.34 -8.89 -21.16
CA GLN A 83 10.59 -8.50 -21.81
C GLN A 83 11.30 -7.38 -21.04
N LYS A 84 10.57 -6.36 -20.60
CA LYS A 84 11.14 -5.29 -19.77
C LYS A 84 11.74 -5.79 -18.44
N ILE A 85 11.13 -6.78 -17.80
CA ILE A 85 11.67 -7.39 -16.58
C ILE A 85 12.99 -8.10 -16.86
N ILE A 86 13.05 -8.87 -17.96
CA ILE A 86 14.26 -9.58 -18.38
C ILE A 86 15.37 -8.58 -18.73
N ASP A 87 15.03 -7.53 -19.48
CA ASP A 87 15.97 -6.48 -19.88
C ASP A 87 16.53 -5.72 -18.66
N ALA A 88 15.75 -5.62 -17.58
CA ALA A 88 16.17 -5.04 -16.30
C ALA A 88 16.98 -6.01 -15.41
N GLY A 89 17.24 -7.25 -15.85
CA GLY A 89 17.94 -8.27 -15.07
C GLY A 89 17.13 -8.80 -13.88
N MET A 90 15.82 -8.58 -13.87
CA MET A 90 14.93 -8.98 -12.78
C MET A 90 14.31 -10.35 -13.04
N ILE A 91 13.93 -11.06 -11.98
CA ILE A 91 13.18 -12.32 -12.06
C ILE A 91 11.71 -12.01 -11.76
N GLN A 92 10.83 -12.32 -12.70
CA GLN A 92 9.40 -12.22 -12.46
C GLN A 92 8.97 -13.32 -11.48
N ARG A 93 8.64 -12.96 -10.23
CA ARG A 93 8.10 -13.91 -9.25
C ARG A 93 6.61 -13.66 -9.05
N MET A 94 5.80 -14.66 -9.39
CA MET A 94 4.34 -14.65 -9.19
C MET A 94 3.93 -15.80 -8.28
N SER A 95 2.84 -15.62 -7.54
CA SER A 95 2.07 -16.74 -6.98
C SER A 95 1.18 -17.36 -8.06
N ARG A 96 0.35 -18.36 -7.69
CA ARG A 96 -0.63 -18.95 -8.63
C ARG A 96 -1.57 -17.88 -9.19
N VAL A 97 -1.89 -18.00 -10.47
CA VAL A 97 -2.93 -17.20 -11.15
C VAL A 97 -4.23 -17.23 -10.33
N ALA A 98 -4.88 -16.06 -10.21
CA ALA A 98 -6.11 -15.84 -9.42
C ALA A 98 -5.97 -16.01 -7.89
N LYS A 99 -4.76 -15.96 -7.33
CA LYS A 99 -4.51 -15.89 -5.87
C LYS A 99 -3.78 -14.60 -5.52
N CYS A 100 -4.54 -13.56 -5.17
CA CYS A 100 -4.07 -12.20 -4.85
C CYS A 100 -3.30 -12.03 -3.52
N ILE A 101 -2.65 -13.07 -3.01
CA ILE A 101 -1.91 -12.97 -1.73
C ILE A 101 -0.71 -12.03 -1.88
N ASP A 102 -0.06 -12.08 -3.04
CA ASP A 102 1.03 -11.20 -3.47
C ASP A 102 0.56 -9.74 -3.65
N ASN A 103 -0.61 -9.51 -4.24
CA ASN A 103 -1.09 -8.16 -4.55
C ASN A 103 -1.85 -7.46 -3.42
N GLY A 104 -2.45 -8.21 -2.48
CA GLY A 104 -3.29 -7.67 -1.42
C GLY A 104 -2.68 -6.51 -0.62
N PRO A 105 -1.39 -6.56 -0.22
CA PRO A 105 -0.72 -5.43 0.43
C PRO A 105 -0.71 -4.15 -0.43
N MET A 106 -0.41 -4.28 -1.73
CA MET A 106 -0.39 -3.14 -2.66
C MET A 106 -1.79 -2.61 -2.93
N GLU A 107 -2.79 -3.46 -3.10
CA GLU A 107 -4.20 -3.04 -3.19
C GLU A 107 -4.61 -2.23 -1.95
N GLY A 108 -4.23 -2.70 -0.76
CA GLY A 108 -4.47 -1.98 0.49
C GLY A 108 -3.82 -0.60 0.52
N PHE A 109 -2.56 -0.50 0.09
CA PHE A 109 -1.86 0.78 -0.05
C PHE A 109 -2.60 1.74 -0.99
N TRP A 110 -2.96 1.29 -2.20
CA TRP A 110 -3.66 2.13 -3.18
C TRP A 110 -5.03 2.62 -2.69
N VAL A 111 -5.77 1.78 -1.95
CA VAL A 111 -7.05 2.19 -1.34
C VAL A 111 -6.84 3.29 -0.31
N ILE A 112 -5.81 3.16 0.54
CA ILE A 112 -5.49 4.14 1.57
C ILE A 112 -5.06 5.46 0.92
N MET A 113 -4.15 5.41 -0.06
CA MET A 113 -3.67 6.57 -0.81
C MET A 113 -4.81 7.32 -1.48
N LYS A 114 -5.66 6.61 -2.24
CA LYS A 114 -6.80 7.23 -2.92
C LYS A 114 -7.77 7.86 -1.93
N ARG A 115 -8.00 7.22 -0.78
CA ARG A 115 -8.89 7.75 0.27
C ARG A 115 -8.33 9.00 0.96
N GLU A 116 -7.04 9.03 1.24
CA GLU A 116 -6.43 10.07 2.06
C GLU A 116 -5.95 11.27 1.24
N MET A 117 -5.50 11.05 0.00
CA MET A 117 -4.96 12.09 -0.87
C MET A 117 -5.89 12.42 -2.04
N TYR A 118 -6.39 11.42 -2.78
CA TYR A 118 -7.05 11.66 -4.07
C TYR A 118 -8.53 12.08 -3.94
N HIS A 119 -9.31 11.32 -3.17
CA HIS A 119 -10.75 11.53 -3.04
C HIS A 119 -11.07 12.84 -2.32
N GLY A 120 -11.96 13.64 -2.91
CA GLY A 120 -12.34 14.96 -2.39
C GLY A 120 -11.43 16.11 -2.83
N LYS A 121 -10.38 15.84 -3.61
CA LYS A 121 -9.55 16.86 -4.27
C LYS A 121 -9.78 16.88 -5.78
N LYS A 122 -9.56 18.04 -6.40
CA LYS A 122 -9.56 18.19 -7.86
C LYS A 122 -8.16 18.61 -8.30
N TYR A 123 -7.57 17.83 -9.18
CA TYR A 123 -6.28 18.10 -9.80
C TYR A 123 -6.54 18.68 -11.20
N LYS A 124 -5.92 19.81 -11.51
CA LYS A 124 -6.10 20.51 -12.80
C LYS A 124 -5.12 20.02 -13.85
N THR A 125 -3.93 19.61 -13.43
CA THR A 125 -2.86 19.15 -14.32
C THR A 125 -2.36 17.77 -13.91
N LYS A 126 -1.70 17.10 -14.86
CA LYS A 126 -1.01 15.84 -14.60
C LYS A 126 0.11 16.02 -13.58
N ASP A 127 0.87 17.11 -13.68
CA ASP A 127 2.02 17.37 -12.83
C ASP A 127 1.61 17.59 -11.37
N GLU A 128 0.50 18.30 -11.13
CA GLU A 128 -0.07 18.46 -9.78
C GLU A 128 -0.47 17.11 -9.15
N LEU A 129 -1.00 16.19 -9.95
CA LEU A 129 -1.32 14.85 -9.49
C LEU A 129 -0.07 14.02 -9.20
N ILE A 130 0.98 14.15 -10.02
CA ILE A 130 2.26 13.47 -9.81
C ILE A 130 2.89 13.95 -8.51
N GLU A 131 3.00 15.26 -8.32
CA GLU A 131 3.56 15.87 -7.11
C GLU A 131 2.81 15.39 -5.86
N ALA A 132 1.48 15.40 -5.89
CA ALA A 132 0.68 14.89 -4.77
C ALA A 132 0.90 13.40 -4.49
N ILE A 133 1.17 12.58 -5.53
CA ILE A 133 1.52 11.17 -5.39
C ILE A 133 2.90 11.03 -4.72
N GLU A 134 3.90 11.78 -5.17
CA GLU A 134 5.26 11.77 -4.61
C GLU A 134 5.26 12.19 -3.14
N GLU A 135 4.58 13.29 -2.81
CA GLU A 135 4.39 13.75 -1.43
C GLU A 135 3.73 12.70 -0.54
N TYR A 136 2.73 11.99 -1.07
CA TYR A 136 2.05 10.96 -0.30
C TYR A 136 2.91 9.72 -0.10
N ILE A 137 3.74 9.35 -1.07
CA ILE A 137 4.70 8.24 -0.93
C ILE A 137 5.73 8.57 0.15
N ASP A 138 6.26 9.79 0.17
CA ASP A 138 7.13 10.28 1.26
C ASP A 138 6.40 10.21 2.61
N TYR A 139 5.20 10.77 2.69
CA TYR A 139 4.39 10.71 3.90
C TYR A 139 4.15 9.27 4.36
N TYR A 140 3.74 8.38 3.47
CA TYR A 140 3.43 6.99 3.80
C TYR A 140 4.66 6.24 4.34
N THR A 141 5.83 6.49 3.74
CA THR A 141 7.08 5.79 4.06
C THR A 141 7.72 6.33 5.34
N ASN A 142 7.79 7.65 5.46
CA ASN A 142 8.63 8.33 6.45
C ASN A 142 7.86 8.93 7.64
N LYS A 143 6.54 9.11 7.52
CA LYS A 143 5.75 9.86 8.53
C LYS A 143 4.49 9.11 8.99
N ARG A 144 4.01 8.15 8.22
CA ARG A 144 2.74 7.49 8.48
C ARG A 144 2.93 6.24 9.34
N VAL A 145 2.65 6.38 10.63
CA VAL A 145 2.67 5.26 11.59
C VAL A 145 1.58 4.22 11.33
N GLN A 146 1.86 2.96 11.66
CA GLN A 146 0.93 1.85 11.48
C GLN A 146 0.88 0.92 12.71
N ARG A 147 -0.32 0.55 13.18
CA ARG A 147 -0.48 -0.31 14.38
C ARG A 147 0.13 -1.70 14.23
N ASN A 148 0.01 -2.29 13.03
CA ASN A 148 0.63 -3.57 12.69
C ASN A 148 2.16 -3.50 12.66
N LEU A 149 2.72 -2.30 12.62
CA LEU A 149 4.15 -2.01 12.72
C LEU A 149 4.52 -1.46 14.11
N CYS A 150 3.75 -1.82 15.15
CA CYS A 150 3.97 -1.33 16.51
C CYS A 150 3.95 0.20 16.62
N VAL A 151 3.10 0.87 15.83
CA VAL A 151 2.99 2.34 15.80
C VAL A 151 4.27 3.02 15.27
N LEU A 152 5.01 2.33 14.41
CA LEU A 152 6.16 2.88 13.70
C LEU A 152 5.80 3.10 12.22
N THR A 153 6.60 3.92 11.55
CA THR A 153 6.60 4.11 10.10
C THR A 153 7.28 2.94 9.39
N PRO A 154 6.98 2.71 8.09
CA PRO A 154 7.72 1.74 7.28
C PRO A 154 9.24 1.93 7.32
N GLN A 155 9.70 3.17 7.25
CA GLN A 155 11.12 3.51 7.27
C GLN A 155 11.79 3.14 8.61
N GLU A 156 11.15 3.44 9.74
CA GLU A 156 11.70 3.06 11.06
C GLU A 156 11.76 1.55 11.26
N ILE A 157 10.80 0.80 10.70
CA ILE A 157 10.86 -0.67 10.70
C ILE A 157 12.01 -1.18 9.85
N TYR A 158 12.26 -0.53 8.70
CA TYR A 158 13.38 -0.86 7.83
C TYR A 158 14.70 -0.68 8.58
N GLU A 159 14.93 0.50 9.17
CA GLU A 159 16.13 0.84 9.94
C GLU A 159 16.33 -0.01 11.19
N LYS A 160 15.26 -0.54 11.78
CA LYS A 160 15.35 -1.46 12.93
C LYS A 160 15.69 -2.90 12.54
N ARG A 161 15.44 -3.29 11.29
CA ARG A 161 15.58 -4.68 10.84
C ARG A 161 16.85 -4.92 10.01
N TYR A 162 17.34 -3.89 9.34
CA TYR A 162 18.45 -3.95 8.39
C TYR A 162 19.44 -2.83 8.69
#